data_AF-D2C751-F1
#
_entry.id   AF-D2C751-F1
#
_cell.length_a   1.000
_cell.length_b   1.000
_cell.length_c   1.000
_cell.angle_alpha   90.00
_cell.angle_beta   90.00
_cell.angle_gamma   90.00
#
_symmetry.space_group_name_H-M   'P 1'
#
loop_
_entity.id
_entity.type
_entity.pdbx_description
1 polymer ?
#
loop_
_entity_poly.entity_id
_entity_poly.type
_entity_poly.pdbx_seq_one_letter_code
_entity_poly.pdbx_strand_id
1 'polypeptide(L)'
;MKKWFLLSVLGVFAFLIILSGCVSAPGTEGALNKVLKVETGDQGWKTAWFYDIENYINADATYTYSVRIYHEEATSVKFNLTLKTTKDQYESIFYGSEVPPATWVTIEATYTLNSSNGNPSDIYIEPQTSGIVFYFDDFVIKDESGKVVLKTDFEDGTEQGWLGNGATISVVYDPAQ
;
A
#
# COMPACT_ATOMS: atom_id res chain seq x y z
N MET A 1 -17.44 -74.18 21.57
CA MET A 1 -16.22 -74.72 22.24
C MET A 1 -15.28 -73.56 22.59
N LYS A 2 -14.49 -73.72 23.67
CA LYS A 2 -13.34 -72.89 24.11
C LYS A 2 -13.55 -71.37 24.28
N LYS A 3 -13.75 -70.98 25.54
CA LYS A 3 -13.46 -69.64 26.09
C LYS A 3 -11.96 -69.34 26.04
N TRP A 4 -11.57 -68.08 25.83
CA TRP A 4 -10.36 -67.47 26.41
C TRP A 4 -10.80 -66.21 27.21
N PHE A 5 -10.02 -65.80 28.20
CA PHE A 5 -10.45 -64.96 29.34
C PHE A 5 -9.28 -64.08 29.81
N LEU A 6 -9.54 -63.03 30.62
CA LEU A 6 -8.56 -62.12 31.27
C LEU A 6 -7.92 -61.10 30.30
N LEU A 7 -7.51 -59.86 30.64
CA LEU A 7 -7.63 -58.94 31.81
C LEU A 7 -7.61 -57.49 31.19
N SER A 8 -7.73 -56.33 31.85
CA SER A 8 -7.82 -55.88 33.25
C SER A 8 -8.43 -54.47 33.37
N VAL A 9 -9.16 -54.22 34.47
CA VAL A 9 -9.17 -53.01 35.32
C VAL A 9 -8.50 -51.73 34.76
N LEU A 10 -9.26 -50.63 34.63
CA LEU A 10 -9.17 -49.48 35.55
C LEU A 10 -10.37 -48.54 35.37
N GLY A 11 -11.03 -48.17 36.47
CA GLY A 11 -11.98 -47.07 36.49
C GLY A 11 -11.30 -45.80 36.98
N VAL A 12 -11.65 -44.65 36.37
CA VAL A 12 -11.45 -43.33 36.99
C VAL A 12 -12.77 -42.58 36.89
N PHE A 13 -13.26 -42.17 38.05
CA PHE A 13 -14.42 -41.29 38.20
C PHE A 13 -13.92 -39.84 38.36
N ALA A 14 -14.79 -38.87 38.04
CA ALA A 14 -14.53 -37.42 38.11
C ALA A 14 -13.54 -36.90 37.03
N PHE A 15 -13.61 -35.64 36.60
CA PHE A 15 -14.23 -34.47 37.24
C PHE A 15 -14.80 -33.53 36.16
N LEU A 16 -16.09 -33.19 36.23
CA LEU A 16 -16.72 -32.25 35.29
C LEU A 16 -16.34 -30.82 35.68
N ILE A 17 -15.26 -30.30 35.11
CA ILE A 17 -14.94 -28.87 35.22
C ILE A 17 -15.88 -28.12 34.28
N ILE A 18 -16.89 -27.46 34.85
CA ILE A 18 -17.68 -26.46 34.13
C ILE A 18 -16.78 -25.22 33.99
N LEU A 19 -15.94 -25.20 32.95
CA LEU A 19 -15.36 -23.94 32.49
C LEU A 19 -16.51 -23.11 31.91
N SER A 20 -16.95 -22.10 32.65
CA SER A 20 -17.56 -20.89 32.06
C SER A 20 -16.48 -20.12 31.29
N GLY A 21 -15.96 -20.75 30.24
CA GLY A 21 -15.32 -20.04 29.14
C GLY A 21 -16.43 -19.34 28.38
N CYS A 22 -16.44 -18.02 28.41
CA CYS A 22 -17.13 -17.26 27.38
C CYS A 22 -16.61 -17.78 26.04
N VAL A 23 -17.46 -18.43 25.24
CA VAL A 23 -17.19 -18.51 23.80
C VAL A 23 -17.23 -17.06 23.35
N SER A 24 -16.03 -16.48 23.17
CA SER A 24 -15.88 -15.31 22.34
C SER A 24 -16.61 -15.62 21.04
N ALA A 25 -17.57 -14.79 20.68
CA ALA A 25 -18.06 -14.81 19.31
C ALA A 25 -16.84 -14.79 18.37
N PRO A 26 -16.86 -15.50 17.23
CA PRO A 26 -15.80 -15.32 16.24
C PRO A 26 -15.69 -13.83 16.00
N GLY A 27 -14.54 -13.26 16.35
CA GLY A 27 -14.29 -11.84 16.15
C GLY A 27 -14.50 -11.56 14.68
N THR A 28 -15.04 -10.37 14.38
CA THR A 28 -15.13 -9.83 13.02
C THR A 28 -13.91 -10.28 12.23
N GLU A 29 -14.11 -11.03 11.14
CA GLU A 29 -13.05 -11.26 10.16
C GLU A 29 -12.45 -9.88 9.89
N GLY A 30 -11.14 -9.73 10.14
CA GLY A 30 -10.49 -8.44 10.05
C GLY A 30 -10.84 -7.82 8.70
N ALA A 31 -11.34 -6.58 8.70
CA ALA A 31 -11.72 -5.93 7.46
C ALA A 31 -10.52 -5.99 6.51
N LEU A 32 -10.66 -6.71 5.40
CA LEU A 32 -9.59 -6.88 4.42
C LEU A 32 -9.27 -5.49 3.88
N ASN A 33 -8.02 -5.05 4.08
CA ASN A 33 -7.61 -3.72 3.62
C ASN A 33 -7.71 -3.66 2.10
N LYS A 34 -7.93 -2.45 1.59
CA LYS A 34 -7.93 -2.18 0.15
C LYS A 34 -6.71 -1.38 -0.26
N VAL A 35 -6.23 -1.64 -1.47
CA VAL A 35 -5.03 -1.02 -2.03
C VAL A 35 -5.27 -0.67 -3.50
N LEU A 36 -4.54 0.30 -4.03
CA LEU A 36 -4.60 0.59 -5.47
C LEU A 36 -3.65 -0.34 -6.21
N LYS A 37 -4.21 -1.22 -7.04
CA LYS A 37 -3.46 -1.99 -8.04
C LYS A 37 -3.16 -1.12 -9.25
N VAL A 38 -1.94 -1.20 -9.75
CA VAL A 38 -1.47 -0.52 -10.97
C VAL A 38 -0.88 -1.56 -11.93
N GLU A 39 -1.51 -1.73 -13.09
CA GLU A 39 -0.98 -2.50 -14.22
C GLU A 39 -0.34 -1.51 -15.19
N THR A 40 0.99 -1.42 -15.15
CA THR A 40 1.74 -0.38 -15.89
C THR A 40 1.75 -0.61 -17.39
N GLY A 41 1.92 0.48 -18.14
CA GLY A 41 2.13 0.43 -19.58
C GLY A 41 3.55 0.00 -19.96
N ASP A 42 3.84 0.09 -21.26
CA ASP A 42 5.14 -0.25 -21.86
C ASP A 42 6.27 0.75 -21.57
N GLN A 43 6.03 1.81 -20.78
CA GLN A 43 6.98 2.89 -20.46
C GLN A 43 6.78 3.38 -19.03
N GLY A 44 7.84 3.81 -18.32
CA GLY A 44 7.77 4.15 -16.88
C GLY A 44 6.76 5.24 -16.50
N TRP A 45 6.58 6.26 -17.35
CA TRP A 45 5.57 7.32 -17.13
C TRP A 45 4.13 6.83 -17.33
N LYS A 46 3.91 5.65 -17.91
CA LYS A 46 2.59 5.04 -18.10
C LYS A 46 2.19 4.26 -16.86
N THR A 47 1.71 4.98 -15.85
CA THR A 47 1.48 4.50 -14.48
C THR A 47 0.31 5.22 -13.82
N ALA A 48 0.14 5.09 -12.51
CA ALA A 48 -0.84 5.84 -11.71
C ALA A 48 -0.38 7.28 -11.48
N TRP A 49 -1.26 8.23 -11.82
CA TRP A 49 -1.09 9.67 -11.69
C TRP A 49 -2.18 10.26 -10.78
N PHE A 50 -1.82 11.24 -9.97
CA PHE A 50 -2.74 12.12 -9.27
C PHE A 50 -2.60 13.52 -9.89
N TYR A 51 -3.68 13.98 -10.51
CA TYR A 51 -3.74 15.26 -11.22
C TYR A 51 -4.15 16.40 -10.28
N ASP A 52 -3.89 17.64 -10.68
CA ASP A 52 -4.26 18.87 -9.96
C ASP A 52 -3.70 18.90 -8.50
N ILE A 53 -2.46 18.45 -8.30
CA ILE A 53 -1.82 18.31 -6.98
C ILE A 53 -1.57 19.67 -6.29
N GLU A 54 -1.56 20.78 -7.04
CA GLU A 54 -1.47 22.14 -6.51
C GLU A 54 -2.64 22.54 -5.60
N ASN A 55 -3.74 21.79 -5.61
CA ASN A 55 -4.82 21.94 -4.63
C ASN A 55 -4.39 21.56 -3.19
N TYR A 56 -3.27 20.85 -3.04
CA TYR A 56 -2.78 20.29 -1.78
C TYR A 56 -1.38 20.80 -1.38
N ILE A 57 -0.51 21.09 -2.35
CA ILE A 57 0.87 21.52 -2.13
C ILE A 57 1.23 22.78 -2.92
N ASN A 58 2.21 23.54 -2.44
CA ASN A 58 2.69 24.78 -3.07
C ASN A 58 4.20 24.69 -3.34
N ALA A 59 4.69 25.46 -4.32
CA ALA A 59 6.12 25.69 -4.46
C ALA A 59 6.67 26.52 -3.27
N ASP A 60 7.97 26.40 -3.03
CA ASP A 60 8.75 26.99 -1.93
C ASP A 60 8.29 26.61 -0.50
N ALA A 61 7.34 25.69 -0.36
CA ALA A 61 6.96 25.03 0.89
C ALA A 61 7.51 23.59 0.94
N THR A 62 7.98 23.16 2.11
CA THR A 62 8.49 21.80 2.30
C THR A 62 7.38 20.85 2.72
N TYR A 63 7.37 19.64 2.15
CA TYR A 63 6.41 18.60 2.52
C TYR A 63 7.13 17.27 2.74
N THR A 64 6.59 16.45 3.64
CA THR A 64 6.95 15.03 3.78
C THR A 64 5.92 14.18 3.06
N TYR A 65 6.41 13.35 2.14
CA TYR A 65 5.66 12.42 1.32
C TYR A 65 5.95 11.00 1.83
N SER A 66 4.90 10.19 2.02
CA SER A 66 5.01 8.80 2.41
C SER A 66 4.10 7.95 1.52
N VAL A 67 4.53 6.73 1.21
CA VAL A 67 3.76 5.74 0.45
C VAL A 67 4.20 4.33 0.81
N ARG A 68 3.26 3.39 0.92
CA ARG A 68 3.56 1.95 1.00
C ARG A 68 3.46 1.35 -0.40
N ILE A 69 4.47 0.60 -0.82
CA ILE A 69 4.53 -0.06 -2.15
C ILE A 69 4.79 -1.56 -1.99
N TYR A 70 4.18 -2.37 -2.85
CA TYR A 70 4.34 -3.82 -2.94
C TYR A 70 4.33 -4.28 -4.42
N HIS A 71 5.04 -5.35 -4.73
CA HIS A 71 4.97 -6.02 -6.04
C HIS A 71 5.27 -7.53 -5.92
N GLU A 72 4.90 -8.30 -6.94
CA GLU A 72 5.14 -9.75 -7.01
C GLU A 72 6.30 -10.14 -7.95
N GLU A 73 6.94 -9.17 -8.62
CA GLU A 73 8.11 -9.41 -9.48
C GLU A 73 9.22 -10.20 -8.77
N ALA A 74 9.89 -11.10 -9.50
CA ALA A 74 10.84 -12.07 -8.95
C ALA A 74 12.15 -11.49 -8.38
N THR A 75 12.42 -10.20 -8.61
CA THR A 75 13.59 -9.45 -8.13
C THR A 75 13.16 -8.07 -7.65
N SER A 76 13.94 -7.43 -6.78
CA SER A 76 13.61 -6.08 -6.30
C SER A 76 13.36 -5.10 -7.44
N VAL A 77 12.30 -4.29 -7.32
CA VAL A 77 11.98 -3.22 -8.26
C VAL A 77 12.34 -1.88 -7.62
N LYS A 78 12.84 -0.94 -8.43
CA LYS A 78 13.11 0.43 -8.01
C LYS A 78 11.97 1.35 -8.41
N PHE A 79 11.56 2.22 -7.49
CA PHE A 79 10.48 3.18 -7.68
C PHE A 79 10.96 4.62 -7.54
N ASN A 80 10.32 5.53 -8.27
CA ASN A 80 10.39 6.97 -8.05
C ASN A 80 8.99 7.50 -7.69
N LEU A 81 8.96 8.61 -6.96
CA LEU A 81 7.79 9.49 -6.87
C LEU A 81 8.18 10.80 -7.54
N THR A 82 7.52 11.15 -8.63
CA THR A 82 7.91 12.25 -9.50
C THR A 82 6.80 13.29 -9.56
N LEU A 83 7.15 14.54 -9.25
CA LEU A 83 6.29 15.71 -9.30
C LEU A 83 6.49 16.42 -10.64
N LYS A 84 5.43 16.52 -11.44
CA LYS A 84 5.39 17.35 -12.64
C LYS A 84 5.04 18.80 -12.26
N THR A 85 5.66 19.75 -12.95
CA THR A 85 5.41 21.18 -12.75
C THR A 85 4.65 21.82 -13.91
N THR A 86 4.07 22.99 -13.67
CA THR A 86 3.46 23.86 -14.70
C THR A 86 4.43 24.39 -15.76
N LYS A 87 5.72 24.06 -15.70
CA LYS A 87 6.75 24.31 -16.74
C LYS A 87 7.22 23.03 -17.43
N ASP A 88 6.45 21.94 -17.32
CA ASP A 88 6.79 20.60 -17.81
C ASP A 88 8.19 20.14 -17.33
N GLN A 89 8.56 20.49 -16.09
CA GLN A 89 9.69 19.88 -15.39
C GLN A 89 9.22 18.67 -14.60
N TYR A 90 10.12 17.71 -14.39
CA TYR A 90 9.85 16.43 -13.74
C TYR A 90 10.85 16.24 -12.59
N GLU A 91 10.37 16.43 -11.37
CA GLU A 91 11.17 16.52 -10.16
C GLU A 91 10.98 15.28 -9.30
N SER A 92 12.04 14.49 -9.10
CA SER A 92 11.95 13.30 -8.24
C SER A 92 11.98 13.69 -6.76
N ILE A 93 10.86 13.44 -6.06
CA ILE A 93 10.75 13.55 -4.60
C ILE A 93 11.59 12.44 -3.93
N PHE A 94 11.54 11.23 -4.50
CA PHE A 94 12.55 10.20 -4.29
C PHE A 94 12.85 9.49 -5.61
N TYR A 95 14.06 8.95 -5.75
CA TYR A 95 14.53 8.28 -6.96
C TYR A 95 15.22 6.96 -6.63
N GLY A 96 14.80 5.89 -7.29
CA GLY A 96 15.47 4.59 -7.22
C GLY A 96 15.32 3.84 -5.90
N SER A 97 14.28 4.14 -5.12
CA SER A 97 13.95 3.46 -3.86
C SER A 97 13.63 2.00 -4.13
N GLU A 98 14.37 1.08 -3.50
CA GLU A 98 14.25 -0.36 -3.75
C GLU A 98 13.15 -1.00 -2.89
N VAL A 99 12.22 -1.70 -3.55
CA VAL A 99 11.20 -2.54 -2.93
C VAL A 99 11.55 -4.01 -3.23
N PRO A 100 11.67 -4.89 -2.23
CA PRO A 100 11.90 -6.33 -2.45
C PRO A 100 10.63 -7.07 -2.90
N PRO A 101 10.77 -8.25 -3.57
CA PRO A 101 9.65 -9.11 -3.93
C PRO A 101 8.72 -9.44 -2.75
N ALA A 102 7.41 -9.42 -3.03
CA ALA A 102 6.35 -9.84 -2.11
C ALA A 102 6.42 -9.22 -0.71
N THR A 103 6.94 -7.98 -0.60
CA THR A 103 7.17 -7.28 0.67
C THR A 103 6.61 -5.87 0.61
N TRP A 104 5.73 -5.52 1.53
CA TRP A 104 5.27 -4.12 1.71
C TRP A 104 6.40 -3.26 2.27
N VAL A 105 6.75 -2.17 1.57
CA VAL A 105 7.78 -1.21 1.99
C VAL A 105 7.18 0.19 2.07
N THR A 106 7.30 0.84 3.23
CA THR A 106 7.06 2.28 3.36
C THR A 106 8.27 3.05 2.87
N ILE A 107 8.08 3.93 1.89
CA ILE A 107 9.07 4.92 1.45
C ILE A 107 8.60 6.27 1.98
N GLU A 108 9.49 7.01 2.65
CA GLU A 108 9.24 8.38 3.12
C GLU A 108 10.37 9.30 2.64
N ALA A 109 10.01 10.50 2.17
CA ALA A 109 10.95 11.51 1.71
C ALA A 109 10.41 12.92 2.01
N THR A 110 11.31 13.86 2.26
CA THR A 110 10.98 15.29 2.41
C THR A 110 11.50 16.05 1.20
N TYR A 111 10.65 16.87 0.58
CA TYR A 111 10.97 17.61 -0.64
C TYR A 111 10.34 19.00 -0.65
N THR A 112 11.06 19.96 -1.24
CA THR A 112 10.64 21.36 -1.44
C THR A 112 10.78 21.69 -2.92
N LEU A 113 9.67 21.90 -3.63
CA LEU A 113 9.74 22.34 -5.02
C LEU A 113 10.20 23.80 -5.07
N ASN A 114 11.28 24.10 -5.79
CA ASN A 114 11.70 25.48 -6.00
C ASN A 114 10.80 26.14 -7.07
N SER A 115 10.18 27.28 -6.77
CA SER A 115 9.26 27.98 -7.69
C SER A 115 9.90 28.43 -9.01
N SER A 116 11.23 28.52 -9.09
CA SER A 116 11.92 28.75 -10.37
C SER A 116 11.73 27.60 -11.37
N ASN A 117 11.45 26.37 -10.91
CA ASN A 117 11.13 25.21 -11.75
C ASN A 117 9.63 25.11 -12.09
N GLY A 118 8.79 26.01 -11.56
CA GLY A 118 7.35 26.06 -11.77
C GLY A 118 6.55 25.86 -10.48
N ASN A 119 5.23 25.81 -10.61
CA ASN A 119 4.34 25.35 -9.54
C ASN A 119 4.08 23.84 -9.71
N PRO A 120 3.62 23.12 -8.67
CA PRO A 120 3.11 21.76 -8.83
C PRO A 120 2.00 21.69 -9.88
N SER A 121 1.83 20.55 -10.55
CA SER A 121 0.64 20.26 -11.37
C SER A 121 0.13 18.83 -11.18
N ASP A 122 1.03 17.84 -11.28
CA ASP A 122 0.67 16.43 -11.20
C ASP A 122 1.73 15.67 -10.42
N ILE A 123 1.38 14.54 -9.80
CA ILE A 123 2.33 13.65 -9.15
C ILE A 123 2.06 12.20 -9.54
N TYR A 124 3.11 11.40 -9.73
CA TYR A 124 2.94 10.01 -10.15
C TYR A 124 4.02 9.09 -9.56
N ILE A 125 3.65 7.82 -9.37
CA ILE A 125 4.52 6.76 -8.86
C ILE A 125 4.95 5.89 -10.02
N GLU A 126 6.24 5.88 -10.36
CA GLU A 126 6.78 5.11 -11.49
C GLU A 126 7.74 4.00 -11.01
N PRO A 127 7.58 2.75 -11.46
CA PRO A 127 8.65 1.78 -11.42
C PRO A 127 9.67 2.06 -12.52
N GLN A 128 10.95 1.82 -12.22
CA GLN A 128 12.04 1.84 -13.21
C GLN A 128 12.01 0.58 -14.13
N THR A 129 11.13 -0.37 -13.86
CA THR A 129 10.81 -1.54 -14.69
C THR A 129 9.42 -1.36 -15.29
N SER A 130 9.31 -1.33 -16.62
CA SER A 130 8.01 -1.21 -17.33
C SER A 130 7.29 -2.55 -17.49
N GLY A 131 5.97 -2.51 -17.68
CA GLY A 131 5.14 -3.69 -17.95
C GLY A 131 4.93 -4.61 -16.74
N ILE A 132 5.11 -4.09 -15.52
CA ILE A 132 4.90 -4.81 -14.26
C ILE A 132 3.53 -4.50 -13.66
N VAL A 133 3.11 -5.33 -12.70
CA VAL A 133 2.02 -5.01 -11.77
C VAL A 133 2.61 -4.66 -10.40
N PHE A 134 2.18 -3.52 -9.84
CA PHE A 134 2.49 -3.16 -8.47
C PHE A 134 1.24 -2.65 -7.76
N TYR A 135 1.34 -2.51 -6.44
CA TYR A 135 0.27 -2.08 -5.56
C TYR A 135 0.82 -0.99 -4.65
N PHE A 136 -0.01 0.01 -4.33
CA PHE A 136 0.35 0.98 -3.30
C PHE A 136 -0.84 1.37 -2.42
N ASP A 137 -0.49 1.86 -1.23
CA ASP A 137 -1.38 2.13 -0.12
C ASP A 137 -0.78 3.24 0.78
N ASP A 138 -1.57 3.81 1.70
CA ASP A 138 -1.19 4.85 2.66
C ASP A 138 -0.36 5.98 2.02
N PHE A 139 -0.76 6.48 0.84
CA PHE A 139 -0.12 7.65 0.26
C PHE A 139 -0.50 8.89 1.08
N VAL A 140 0.47 9.54 1.69
CA VAL A 140 0.27 10.66 2.63
C VAL A 140 1.23 11.79 2.32
N ILE A 141 0.70 13.01 2.26
CA ILE A 141 1.49 14.25 2.24
C ILE A 141 1.22 15.03 3.53
N LYS A 142 2.28 15.46 4.21
CA LYS A 142 2.24 16.33 5.40
C LYS A 142 3.00 17.63 5.15
N ASP A 143 2.49 18.75 5.67
CA ASP A 143 3.23 20.01 5.73
C ASP A 143 4.31 20.01 6.84
N GLU A 144 5.11 21.07 6.92
CA GLU A 144 6.18 21.25 7.92
C GLU A 144 5.71 21.15 9.39
N SER A 145 4.40 21.34 9.66
CA SER A 145 3.82 21.19 11.00
C SER A 145 3.42 19.74 11.33
N GLY A 146 3.56 18.83 10.35
CA GLY A 146 3.12 17.43 10.43
C GLY A 146 1.63 17.24 10.14
N LYS A 147 0.90 18.30 9.76
CA LYS A 147 -0.51 18.21 9.39
C LYS A 147 -0.64 17.53 8.03
N VAL A 148 -1.49 16.50 7.96
CA VAL A 148 -1.86 15.84 6.70
C VAL A 148 -2.61 16.83 5.81
N VAL A 149 -2.10 17.03 4.59
CA VAL A 149 -2.76 17.83 3.54
C VAL A 149 -3.45 16.96 2.49
N LEU A 150 -2.91 15.76 2.22
CA LEU A 150 -3.51 14.73 1.37
C LEU A 150 -3.28 13.34 2.00
N LYS A 151 -4.30 12.49 1.97
CA LYS A 151 -4.20 11.05 2.24
C LYS A 151 -5.03 10.29 1.20
N THR A 152 -4.50 9.20 0.67
CA THR A 152 -5.30 8.16 0.02
C THR A 152 -4.96 6.78 0.62
N ASP A 153 -5.99 6.06 1.04
CA ASP A 153 -5.96 4.75 1.70
C ASP A 153 -6.95 3.73 1.11
N PHE A 154 -7.72 4.12 0.09
CA PHE A 154 -8.57 3.26 -0.74
C PHE A 154 -9.65 2.43 -0.01
N GLU A 155 -9.79 2.57 1.32
CA GLU A 155 -10.70 1.78 2.15
C GLU A 155 -12.18 2.03 1.83
N ASP A 156 -12.52 3.18 1.25
CA ASP A 156 -13.86 3.46 0.72
C ASP A 156 -14.18 2.67 -0.57
N GLY A 157 -13.19 2.05 -1.21
CA GLY A 157 -13.31 1.31 -2.46
C GLY A 157 -13.21 2.17 -3.73
N THR A 158 -12.77 3.43 -3.63
CA THR A 158 -12.58 4.35 -4.76
C THR A 158 -11.10 4.66 -4.98
N GLU A 159 -10.73 5.06 -6.20
CA GLU A 159 -9.35 5.42 -6.55
C GLU A 159 -8.89 6.76 -5.90
N GLN A 160 -9.77 7.44 -5.15
CA GLN A 160 -9.46 8.64 -4.34
C GLN A 160 -8.67 9.75 -5.08
N GLY A 161 -8.92 9.93 -6.39
CA GLY A 161 -8.29 10.95 -7.24
C GLY A 161 -7.14 10.45 -8.11
N TRP A 162 -6.65 9.22 -7.88
CA TRP A 162 -5.70 8.57 -8.77
C TRP A 162 -6.36 8.13 -10.07
N LEU A 163 -5.61 8.23 -11.17
CA LEU A 163 -6.02 7.88 -12.54
C LEU A 163 -4.87 7.19 -13.28
N GLY A 164 -5.20 6.24 -14.16
CA GLY A 164 -4.21 5.56 -15.00
C GLY A 164 -3.84 6.39 -16.23
N ASN A 165 -2.57 6.80 -16.35
CA ASN A 165 -2.05 7.42 -17.57
C ASN A 165 -1.47 6.34 -18.49
N GLY A 166 -2.24 5.79 -19.42
CA GLY A 166 -1.77 4.67 -20.26
C GLY A 166 -1.46 3.37 -19.48
N ALA A 167 -1.95 3.30 -18.24
CA ALA A 167 -1.95 2.16 -17.33
C ALA A 167 -3.40 1.84 -16.93
N THR A 168 -3.65 0.61 -16.46
CA THR A 168 -4.93 0.27 -15.82
C THR A 168 -4.74 0.37 -14.31
N ILE A 169 -5.67 1.04 -13.62
CA ILE A 169 -5.72 1.07 -12.16
C ILE A 169 -7.06 0.53 -11.66
N SER A 170 -7.07 0.00 -10.44
CA SER A 170 -8.30 -0.43 -9.76
C SER A 170 -8.04 -0.61 -8.27
N VAL A 171 -9.03 -0.32 -7.43
CA VAL A 171 -8.98 -0.70 -6.01
C VAL A 171 -9.30 -2.18 -5.87
N VAL A 172 -8.44 -2.89 -5.13
CA VAL A 172 -8.55 -4.33 -4.85
C VAL A 172 -8.25 -4.59 -3.37
N TYR A 173 -8.50 -5.81 -2.87
CA TYR A 173 -8.01 -6.22 -1.55
C TYR A 173 -6.48 -6.42 -1.57
N ASP A 174 -5.83 -6.14 -0.44
CA ASP A 174 -4.38 -6.31 -0.24
C ASP A 174 -3.95 -7.76 -0.61
N PRO A 175 -3.04 -7.94 -1.58
CA PRO A 175 -2.61 -9.27 -2.04
C PRO A 175 -1.77 -10.04 -1.00
N ALA A 176 -1.35 -9.39 0.10
CA ALA A 176 -0.50 -9.99 1.13
C ALA A 176 -1.25 -10.47 2.39
N GLN A 177 -2.60 -10.50 2.38
CA GLN A 177 -3.45 -10.88 3.52
C GLN A 177 -4.02 -12.31 3.43
#